data_AF-Q60BH2-F1
#
_entry.id   AF-Q60BH2-F1
#
_cell.length_a   1.000
_cell.length_b   1.000
_cell.length_c   1.000
_cell.angle_alpha   90.00
_cell.angle_beta   90.00
_cell.angle_gamma   90.00
#
_symmetry.space_group_name_H-M   'P 1'
#
loop_
_entity.id
_entity.type
_entity.pdbx_description
1 polymer ?
#
loop_
_entity_poly.entity_id
_entity_poly.type
_entity_poly.pdbx_seq_one_letter_code
_entity_poly.pdbx_strand_id
1 'polypeptide(L)' 'MLEYPWDLPPVDAAPTADGRFYPNFLCQLPGSADRPGVVLAVGHKGADRWNGAEDDRSIGRLWANLSQGRCRFVMVKDER' A
#
# COMPACT_ATOMS: atom_id res chain seq x y z
N MET A 1 -12.37 -13.18 -1.98
CA MET A 1 -11.16 -13.59 -1.24
C MET A 1 -9.99 -13.29 -2.16
N LEU A 2 -9.27 -12.18 -1.95
CA LEU A 2 -8.15 -11.78 -2.82
C LEU A 2 -6.89 -12.40 -2.21
N GLU A 3 -6.32 -13.39 -2.88
CA GLU A 3 -5.08 -14.04 -2.48
C GLU A 3 -3.89 -13.18 -2.96
N TYR A 4 -3.08 -12.72 -2.00
CA TYR A 4 -1.81 -12.07 -2.27
C TYR A 4 -0.72 -13.15 -2.28
N PRO A 5 0.11 -13.26 -3.33
CA PRO A 5 1.14 -14.30 -3.40
C PRO A 5 2.32 -13.91 -2.50
N TRP A 6 2.54 -14.71 -1.46
CA TRP A 6 3.57 -14.48 -0.44
C TRP A 6 5.00 -14.78 -0.90
N ASP A 7 5.20 -15.18 -2.17
CA ASP A 7 6.47 -15.70 -2.68
C ASP A 7 7.27 -14.74 -3.57
N LEU A 8 6.86 -13.46 -3.69
CA LEU A 8 7.60 -12.48 -4.49
C LEU A 8 8.54 -11.63 -3.61
N PRO A 9 9.85 -11.54 -3.94
CA PRO A 9 10.79 -10.69 -3.22
C PRO A 9 10.44 -9.20 -3.37
N PRO A 10 10.77 -8.34 -2.37
CA PRO A 10 10.25 -6.97 -2.25
C PRO A 10 10.71 -5.95 -3.31
N VAL A 11 11.45 -6.36 -4.36
CA VAL A 11 12.18 -5.44 -5.24
C VAL A 11 11.65 -5.33 -6.67
N ASP A 12 10.78 -6.24 -7.14
CA ASP A 12 10.35 -6.25 -8.56
C ASP A 12 8.88 -5.86 -8.80
N ALA A 13 8.26 -5.07 -7.93
CA ALA A 13 6.95 -4.48 -8.21
C ALA A 13 7.09 -3.30 -9.20
N ALA A 14 7.58 -3.56 -10.41
CA ALA A 14 7.24 -2.73 -11.55
C ALA A 14 5.71 -2.78 -11.73
N PRO A 15 5.01 -1.64 -11.91
CA PRO A 15 3.56 -1.66 -12.05
C PRO A 15 3.21 -2.27 -13.40
N THR A 16 2.92 -3.56 -13.45
CA THR A 16 2.23 -4.14 -14.60
C THR A 16 0.84 -3.55 -14.63
N ALA A 17 0.55 -2.88 -15.75
CA ALA A 17 -0.67 -2.14 -16.05
C ALA A 17 -1.88 -3.07 -16.27
N ASP A 18 -2.15 -3.97 -15.34
CA ASP A 18 -3.30 -4.88 -15.37
C ASP A 18 -4.53 -4.27 -14.64
N GLY A 19 -4.54 -2.95 -14.46
CA GLY A 19 -5.55 -2.24 -13.67
C GLY A 19 -5.47 -2.52 -12.15
N ARG A 20 -4.36 -3.09 -11.69
CA ARG A 20 -4.12 -3.41 -10.27
C ARG A 20 -3.37 -2.28 -9.59
N PHE A 21 -3.72 -2.04 -8.33
CA PHE A 21 -3.07 -1.05 -7.48
C PHE A 21 -1.95 -1.71 -6.67
N TYR A 22 -0.73 -1.15 -6.75
CA TYR A 22 0.44 -1.60 -6.01
C TYR A 22 1.01 -0.44 -5.19
N PRO A 23 1.07 -0.54 -3.84
CA PRO A 23 1.76 0.44 -3.02
C PRO A 23 3.27 0.36 -3.25
N ASN A 24 3.98 1.48 -3.06
CA ASN A 24 5.43 1.53 -3.24
C ASN A 24 6.19 0.72 -2.18
N PHE A 25 5.70 0.71 -0.94
CA PHE A 25 6.28 -0.06 0.15
C PHE A 25 5.21 -0.75 0.98
N LEU A 26 5.57 -1.91 1.52
CA LEU A 26 4.82 -2.65 2.53
C LEU A 26 5.73 -2.93 3.71
N CYS A 27 5.30 -2.57 4.91
CA CYS A 27 6.04 -2.82 6.15
C CYS A 27 5.10 -3.40 7.20
N GLN A 28 5.46 -4.52 7.82
CA GLN A 28 4.72 -5.02 8.97
C GLN A 28 5.25 -4.34 10.23
N LEU A 29 4.38 -3.60 10.91
CA LEU A 29 4.73 -2.99 12.18
C LEU A 29 4.97 -4.06 13.26
N PRO A 30 5.71 -3.74 14.34
CA PRO A 30 5.86 -4.65 15.46
C PRO A 30 4.49 -5.10 16.00
N GLY A 31 4.36 -6.40 16.20
CA GLY A 31 3.17 -7.03 16.77
C GLY A 31 3.25 -7.17 18.29
N SER A 32 2.32 -7.94 18.83
CA SER A 32 2.41 -8.48 20.20
C SER A 32 2.92 -9.91 20.15
N ALA A 33 3.28 -10.50 21.30
CA ALA A 33 3.85 -11.85 21.39
C ALA A 33 3.05 -12.91 20.58
N ASP A 34 1.73 -12.78 20.57
CA ASP A 34 0.83 -13.78 19.95
C ASP A 34 0.18 -13.29 18.65
N ARG A 35 0.50 -12.08 18.17
CA ARG A 35 -0.16 -11.51 16.98
C ARG A 35 0.79 -10.66 16.13
N PRO A 36 0.88 -10.92 14.81
CA PRO A 36 1.62 -10.04 13.91
C PRO A 36 1.06 -8.62 13.94
N GLY A 37 1.95 -7.63 13.85
CA GLY A 37 1.53 -6.24 13.82
C GLY A 37 0.85 -5.87 12.51
N VAL A 38 0.29 -4.67 12.50
CA VAL A 38 -0.48 -4.14 11.37
C VAL A 38 0.43 -3.90 10.18
N VAL A 39 -0.02 -4.24 8.98
CA VAL A 39 0.70 -3.93 7.74
C VAL A 39 0.48 -2.46 7.39
N LEU A 40 1.56 -1.73 7.18
CA LEU A 40 1.57 -0.37 6.67
C LEU A 40 1.93 -0.40 5.18
N ALA A 41 0.98 -0.01 4.34
CA ALA A 41 1.16 0.23 2.92
C ALA A 41 1.43 1.72 2.67
N VAL A 42 2.53 2.02 1.98
CA VAL A 42 2.94 3.39 1.68
C VAL A 42 2.94 3.62 0.18
N GLY A 43 2.15 4.59 -0.27
CA GLY A 43 2.25 5.16 -1.60
C GLY A 43 3.10 6.43 -1.59
N HIS A 44 3.87 6.66 -2.65
CA HIS A 44 4.65 7.86 -2.85
C HIS A 44 4.40 8.43 -4.24
N LYS A 45 4.19 9.74 -4.33
CA LYS A 45 4.03 10.44 -5.61
C LYS A 45 4.78 11.77 -5.58
N GLY A 46 5.39 12.12 -6.72
CA GLY A 46 5.95 13.45 -6.94
C GLY A 46 4.87 14.53 -6.92
N ALA A 47 5.27 15.76 -6.59
CA ALA A 47 4.35 16.88 -6.41
C ALA A 47 3.51 17.16 -7.66
N ASP A 48 4.15 17.03 -8.82
CA ASP A 48 3.60 17.16 -10.18
C ASP A 48 2.47 16.16 -10.46
N ARG A 49 2.52 14.97 -9.86
CA ARG A 49 1.59 13.86 -10.09
C ARG A 49 0.58 13.66 -8.96
N TRP A 50 0.60 14.49 -7.92
CA TRP A 50 -0.28 14.34 -6.76
C TRP A 50 -1.78 14.44 -7.10
N ASN A 51 -2.14 15.42 -7.93
CA ASN A 51 -3.55 15.63 -8.30
C ASN A 51 -4.09 14.45 -9.11
N GLY A 52 -3.25 13.83 -9.97
CA GLY A 52 -3.61 12.61 -10.71
C GLY A 52 -3.60 11.33 -9.89
N ALA A 53 -3.23 11.39 -8.60
CA ALA A 53 -3.17 10.23 -7.70
C ALA A 53 -4.35 10.20 -6.72
N GLU A 54 -5.47 10.86 -7.03
CA GLU A 54 -6.69 10.79 -6.20
C GLU A 54 -7.30 9.39 -6.16
N ASP A 55 -7.36 8.71 -7.32
CA ASP A 55 -7.87 7.34 -7.41
C ASP A 55 -6.98 6.37 -6.62
N ASP A 56 -5.66 6.50 -6.75
CA ASP A 56 -4.68 5.71 -5.98
C ASP A 56 -4.90 5.88 -4.46
N ARG A 57 -5.17 7.11 -4.00
CA ARG A 57 -5.48 7.39 -2.59
C ARG A 57 -6.80 6.77 -2.16
N SER A 58 -7.82 6.85 -3.01
CA SER A 58 -9.14 6.28 -2.76
C SER A 58 -9.09 4.76 -2.67
N ILE A 59 -8.39 4.10 -3.60
CA ILE A 59 -8.19 2.64 -3.60
C ILE A 59 -7.40 2.21 -2.36
N GLY A 60 -6.30 2.90 -2.03
CA GLY A 60 -5.52 2.60 -0.83
C GLY A 60 -6.33 2.74 0.47
N ARG A 61 -7.18 3.78 0.57
CA ARG A 61 -8.07 3.95 1.72
C ARG A 61 -9.15 2.86 1.79
N LEU A 62 -9.71 2.47 0.66
CA LEU A 62 -10.68 1.36 0.59
C LEU A 62 -10.05 0.06 1.08
N TRP A 63 -8.84 -0.26 0.64
CA TRP A 63 -8.08 -1.43 1.10
C TRP A 63 -7.87 -1.41 2.61
N ALA A 64 -7.46 -0.27 3.18
CA ALA A 64 -7.30 -0.13 4.63
C ALA A 64 -8.61 -0.36 5.38
N ASN A 65 -9.73 0.18 4.89
CA ASN A 65 -11.05 0.00 5.49
C ASN A 65 -11.52 -1.47 5.45
N LEU A 66 -11.36 -2.13 4.29
CA LEU A 66 -11.75 -3.54 4.11
C LEU A 66 -10.85 -4.51 4.90
N SER A 67 -9.65 -4.08 5.30
CA SER A 67 -8.72 -4.93 6.05
C SER A 67 -9.13 -5.22 7.50
N GLN A 68 -10.17 -4.55 8.01
CA GLN A 68 -10.64 -4.66 9.40
C GLN A 68 -9.52 -4.39 10.42
N GLY A 69 -8.66 -3.40 10.12
CA GLY A 69 -7.58 -2.98 11.01
C GLY A 69 -6.28 -3.76 10.86
N ARG A 70 -6.21 -4.74 9.95
CA ARG A 70 -4.97 -5.48 9.66
C ARG A 70 -4.02 -4.72 8.72
N CYS A 71 -4.53 -3.72 8.01
CA CYS A 71 -3.77 -2.86 7.12
C CYS A 71 -4.06 -1.37 7.41
N ARG A 72 -3.02 -0.55 7.27
CA ARG A 72 -3.07 0.91 7.23
C ARG A 72 -2.47 1.37 5.91
N PHE A 73 -3.01 2.43 5.36
CA PHE A 73 -2.52 3.03 4.13
C PHE A 73 -2.18 4.50 4.36
N VAL A 74 -1.02 4.91 3.88
CA VAL A 74 -0.59 6.31 3.83
C VAL A 74 -0.07 6.60 2.43
N MET A 75 -0.44 7.75 1.87
CA MET A 75 0.22 8.26 0.67
C MET A 75 0.94 9.56 1.02
N VAL A 76 2.21 9.63 0.65
CA VAL A 76 3.09 10.78 0.87
C VAL A 76 3.34 11.49 -0.46
N LYS A 77 3.35 12.82 -0.40
CA LYS A 77 3.69 13.70 -1.50
C LYS A 77 5.11 14.23 -1.27
N ASP A 78 5.94 14.25 -2.32
CA ASP A 78 7.19 15.01 -2.28
C ASP A 78 6.89 16.53 -2.26
N GLU A 79 7.71 17.31 -1.54
CA GLU A 79 7.56 18.77 -1.41
C GLU A 79 8.49 19.58 -2.33
N ARG A 80 9.24 18.92 -3.23
CA ARG A 80 10.14 19.61 -4.16
C ARG A 80 9.44 20.47 -5.22
#